data_AF-A0A7S1WDY5-F1
#
_entry.id   AF-A0A7S1WDY5-F1
#
_cell.length_a   1.000
_cell.length_b   1.000
_cell.length_c   1.000
_cell.angle_alpha   90.00
_cell.angle_beta   90.00
_cell.angle_gamma   90.00
#
_symmetry.space_group_name_H-M   'P 1'
#
loop_
_entity.id
_entity.type
_entity.pdbx_description
1 polymer ?
#
loop_
_entity_poly.entity_id
_entity_poly.type
_entity_poly.pdbx_seq_one_letter_code
_entity_poly.pdbx_strand_id
1 'polypeptide(L)'
;CLDEQGANLGGAVKLDTLDIGDTPERREECLAKCRGVGATGCELKWSRSYPGCYAHMYKIGGASGSSRYLCWAFTEPAQLGYSYMVLEKDVAGCPAGTEVATVDECREAFRMLGLNSDSPSIKKPTSTDYPPACSVGSTMYWATTTSRGSKSYLAPVCRAHIVLDGGGELVQ
;
A
#
# COMPACT_ATOMS: atom_id res chain seq x y z
N CYS A 1 -0.33 15.71 13.58
CA CYS A 1 -0.57 14.26 13.77
C CYS A 1 0.48 13.69 14.70
N LEU A 2 0.12 12.70 15.54
CA LEU A 2 1.02 12.10 16.53
C LEU A 2 1.25 10.60 16.25
N ASP A 3 2.40 10.09 16.67
CA ASP A 3 2.71 8.65 16.66
C ASP A 3 1.99 7.90 17.80
N GLU A 4 2.23 6.60 17.92
CA GLU A 4 1.64 5.73 18.95
C GLU A 4 2.09 6.08 20.38
N GLN A 5 3.18 6.82 20.52
CA GLN A 5 3.71 7.29 21.80
C GLN A 5 3.26 8.73 22.11
N GLY A 6 2.48 9.36 21.22
CA GLY A 6 1.99 10.72 21.37
C GLY A 6 3.00 11.81 20.99
N ALA A 7 4.10 11.46 20.32
CA ALA A 7 5.09 12.42 19.83
C ALA A 7 4.77 12.88 18.39
N ASN A 8 5.34 14.01 17.98
CA ASN A 8 5.13 14.56 16.64
C ASN A 8 5.74 13.65 15.56
N LEU A 9 4.96 13.32 14.55
CA LEU A 9 5.43 12.60 13.37
C LEU A 9 6.32 13.51 12.51
N GLY A 10 7.58 13.10 12.32
CA GLY A 10 8.49 13.70 11.35
C GLY A 10 8.26 13.18 9.93
N GLY A 11 8.77 13.91 8.94
CA GLY A 11 8.83 13.43 7.55
C GLY A 11 7.53 13.51 6.74
N ALA A 12 6.55 14.30 7.19
CA ALA A 12 5.33 14.52 6.42
C ALA A 12 5.62 15.18 5.07
N VAL A 13 5.06 14.61 3.99
CA VAL A 13 5.25 15.10 2.62
C VAL A 13 4.16 16.12 2.29
N LYS A 14 4.55 17.34 1.94
CA LYS A 14 3.61 18.40 1.54
C LYS A 14 3.09 18.14 0.11
N LEU A 15 1.79 18.05 -0.05
CA LEU A 15 1.12 17.75 -1.34
C LEU A 15 0.58 19.01 -2.04
N ASP A 16 0.24 20.05 -1.28
CA ASP A 16 -0.16 21.35 -1.82
C ASP A 16 0.09 22.48 -0.80
N THR A 17 -0.16 23.74 -1.20
CA THR A 17 0.08 24.95 -0.40
C THR A 17 -1.19 25.76 -0.11
N LEU A 18 -2.37 25.20 -0.36
CA LEU A 18 -3.63 25.95 -0.31
C LEU A 18 -4.05 26.27 1.13
N ASP A 19 -4.36 27.53 1.41
CA ASP A 19 -4.87 28.04 2.69
C ASP A 19 -6.32 28.52 2.59
N ILE A 20 -7.21 27.61 2.20
CA ILE A 20 -8.63 27.94 1.98
C ILE A 20 -9.53 27.56 3.17
N GLY A 21 -8.93 27.17 4.30
CA GLY A 21 -9.64 26.79 5.50
C GLY A 21 -10.16 25.36 5.50
N ASP A 22 -11.03 25.09 6.47
CA ASP A 22 -11.60 23.77 6.74
C ASP A 22 -13.04 23.68 6.21
N THR A 23 -13.18 23.23 4.96
CA THR A 23 -14.49 22.98 4.32
C THR A 23 -14.63 21.49 3.97
N PRO A 24 -15.86 20.95 3.85
CA PRO A 24 -16.07 19.56 3.44
C PRO A 24 -15.35 19.17 2.15
N GLU A 25 -15.43 20.02 1.12
CA GLU A 25 -14.80 19.81 -0.19
C GLU A 25 -13.28 19.78 -0.04
N ARG A 26 -12.73 20.67 0.79
CA ARG A 26 -11.30 20.73 1.05
C ARG A 26 -10.81 19.51 1.83
N ARG A 27 -11.59 19.01 2.79
CA ARG A 27 -11.28 17.75 3.51
C ARG A 27 -11.23 16.58 2.53
N GLU A 28 -12.22 16.46 1.65
CA GLU A 28 -12.31 15.39 0.66
C GLU A 28 -11.15 15.44 -0.33
N GLU A 29 -10.85 16.62 -0.89
CA GLU A 29 -9.71 16.83 -1.79
C GLU A 29 -8.39 16.43 -1.10
N CYS A 30 -8.20 16.84 0.16
CA CYS A 30 -7.00 16.54 0.92
C CYS A 30 -6.82 15.04 1.16
N LEU A 31 -7.89 14.37 1.59
CA LEU A 31 -7.92 12.93 1.80
C LEU A 31 -7.66 12.17 0.49
N ALA A 32 -8.24 12.61 -0.63
CA ALA A 32 -8.01 12.01 -1.93
C ALA A 32 -6.53 12.09 -2.34
N LYS A 33 -5.89 13.26 -2.19
CA LYS A 33 -4.44 13.44 -2.45
C LYS A 33 -3.58 12.52 -1.59
N CYS A 34 -3.84 12.47 -0.28
CA CYS A 34 -3.10 11.61 0.63
C CYS A 34 -3.27 10.12 0.31
N ARG A 35 -4.49 9.71 -0.08
CA ARG A 35 -4.75 8.33 -0.50
C ARG A 35 -4.04 7.99 -1.82
N GLY A 36 -4.04 8.90 -2.78
CA GLY A 36 -3.39 8.71 -4.08
C GLY A 36 -1.87 8.51 -3.99
N VAL A 37 -1.23 9.02 -2.93
CA VAL A 37 0.22 8.80 -2.68
C VAL A 37 0.51 7.64 -1.74
N GLY A 38 -0.50 6.84 -1.38
CA GLY A 38 -0.33 5.67 -0.52
C GLY A 38 0.01 6.00 0.94
N ALA A 39 -0.46 7.14 1.45
CA ALA A 39 -0.17 7.55 2.83
C ALA A 39 -0.82 6.62 3.86
N THR A 40 -0.25 6.51 5.06
CA THR A 40 -0.89 5.87 6.22
C THR A 40 -1.78 6.84 7.01
N GLY A 41 -1.70 8.12 6.67
CA GLY A 41 -2.65 9.12 7.12
C GLY A 41 -2.44 10.47 6.46
N CYS A 42 -3.31 11.41 6.79
CA CYS A 42 -3.37 12.72 6.16
C CYS A 42 -3.48 13.84 7.20
N GLU A 43 -2.92 15.00 6.88
CA GLU A 43 -3.03 16.20 7.70
C GLU A 43 -3.37 17.43 6.85
N LEU A 44 -4.51 18.05 7.16
CA LEU A 44 -4.91 19.33 6.56
C LEU A 44 -4.55 20.45 7.53
N LYS A 45 -3.81 21.45 7.04
CA LYS A 45 -3.38 22.62 7.82
C LYS A 45 -3.96 23.88 7.20
N TRP A 46 -4.63 24.71 7.99
CA TRP A 46 -5.04 26.08 7.58
C TRP A 46 -4.43 27.10 8.53
N SER A 47 -3.16 27.40 8.28
CA SER A 47 -2.30 28.22 9.13
C SER A 47 -1.48 29.19 8.30
N ARG A 48 -1.10 30.33 8.89
CA ARG A 48 -0.35 31.40 8.21
C ARG A 48 1.07 30.99 7.77
N SER A 49 1.63 29.92 8.30
CA SER A 49 3.04 29.56 8.08
C SER A 49 3.21 28.34 7.19
N TYR A 50 2.35 27.33 7.36
CA TYR A 50 2.46 26.06 6.63
C TYR A 50 1.08 25.48 6.30
N PRO A 51 0.29 26.17 5.47
CA PRO A 51 -1.00 25.67 5.03
C PRO A 51 -0.82 24.60 3.97
N GLY A 52 -1.84 23.76 3.83
CA GLY A 52 -1.96 22.75 2.78
C GLY A 52 -2.18 21.33 3.31
N CYS A 53 -2.14 20.39 2.38
CA CYS A 53 -2.25 18.96 2.64
C CYS A 53 -0.89 18.31 2.83
N TYR A 54 -0.81 17.42 3.81
CA TYR A 54 0.40 16.68 4.15
C TYR A 54 0.09 15.21 4.27
N ALA A 55 0.82 14.37 3.52
CA ALA A 55 0.77 12.93 3.64
C ALA A 55 1.74 12.44 4.72
N HIS A 56 1.26 11.54 5.58
CA HIS A 56 2.07 10.82 6.55
C HIS A 56 2.30 9.40 6.06
N MET A 57 3.55 8.97 6.00
CA MET A 57 3.93 7.61 5.59
C MET A 57 4.10 6.66 6.78
N TYR A 58 4.29 7.21 7.98
CA TYR A 58 4.35 6.46 9.23
C TYR A 58 2.98 6.39 9.90
N LYS A 59 2.74 5.28 10.59
CA LYS A 59 1.48 5.02 11.30
C LYS A 59 1.17 6.16 12.27
N ILE A 60 -0.06 6.68 12.16
CA ILE A 60 -0.58 7.70 13.06
C ILE A 60 -1.22 7.01 14.27
N GLY A 61 -0.74 7.34 15.46
CA GLY A 61 -1.27 6.83 16.72
C GLY A 61 -2.33 7.74 17.35
N GLY A 62 -2.38 9.02 16.96
CA GLY A 62 -3.41 9.92 17.45
C GLY A 62 -3.40 11.32 16.85
N ALA A 63 -4.43 12.08 17.20
CA ALA A 63 -4.53 13.51 16.91
C ALA A 63 -4.03 14.33 18.10
N SER A 64 -3.36 15.46 17.85
CA SER A 64 -2.84 16.34 18.90
C SER A 64 -3.90 17.24 19.54
N GLY A 65 -5.11 17.31 18.97
CA GLY A 65 -6.16 18.24 19.41
C GLY A 65 -5.88 19.72 19.08
N SER A 66 -4.82 20.02 18.33
CA SER A 66 -4.47 21.38 17.95
C SER A 66 -5.53 22.02 17.05
N SER A 67 -5.93 23.26 17.34
CA SER A 67 -6.82 24.02 16.47
C SER A 67 -6.09 24.40 15.17
N ARG A 68 -6.84 24.46 14.05
CA ARG A 68 -6.34 24.74 12.69
C ARG A 68 -5.65 23.60 11.95
N TYR A 69 -5.81 22.39 12.46
CA TYR A 69 -5.29 21.18 11.85
C TYR A 69 -6.34 20.08 11.94
N LEU A 70 -6.49 19.30 10.88
CA LEU A 70 -7.19 18.01 10.94
C LEU A 70 -6.18 16.92 10.65
N CYS A 71 -6.29 15.83 11.40
CA CYS A 71 -5.44 14.66 11.27
C CYS A 71 -6.32 13.44 11.09
N TRP A 72 -6.02 12.64 10.07
CA TRP A 72 -6.71 11.39 9.79
C TRP A 72 -5.70 10.26 9.75
N ALA A 73 -5.84 9.30 10.66
CA ALA A 73 -5.21 8.00 10.52
C ALA A 73 -6.06 7.15 9.58
N PHE A 74 -5.43 6.46 8.64
CA PHE A 74 -6.13 5.46 7.86
C PHE A 74 -6.04 4.12 8.59
N THR A 75 -7.19 3.46 8.76
CA THR A 75 -7.30 2.17 9.46
C THR A 75 -6.63 1.03 8.68
N GLU A 76 -6.43 1.24 7.39
CA GLU A 76 -5.55 0.47 6.52
C GLU A 76 -4.64 1.47 5.79
N PRO A 77 -3.33 1.20 5.60
CA PRO A 77 -2.49 2.08 4.79
C PRO A 77 -3.20 2.33 3.45
N ALA A 78 -3.34 3.59 3.04
CA ALA A 78 -3.86 3.83 1.69
C ALA A 78 -2.92 3.10 0.74
N GLN A 79 -3.46 2.14 0.01
CA GLN A 79 -2.68 1.16 -0.70
C GLN A 79 -1.82 1.89 -1.73
N LEU A 80 -0.53 1.53 -1.85
CA LEU A 80 0.15 1.74 -3.13
C LEU A 80 -0.75 1.07 -4.17
N GLY A 81 -1.29 1.83 -5.12
CA GLY A 81 -2.35 1.42 -6.05
C GLY A 81 -1.95 0.33 -7.04
N TYR A 82 -1.36 -0.76 -6.55
CA TYR A 82 -1.03 -1.92 -7.34
C TYR A 82 -2.30 -2.72 -7.58
N SER A 83 -2.63 -2.90 -8.85
CA SER A 83 -3.41 -4.04 -9.28
C SER A 83 -2.52 -5.27 -9.27
N TYR A 84 -3.10 -6.46 -9.10
CA TYR A 84 -2.37 -7.73 -9.11
C TYR A 84 -2.91 -8.64 -10.20
N MET A 85 -2.08 -9.57 -10.66
CA MET A 85 -2.45 -10.63 -11.59
C MET A 85 -1.84 -11.96 -11.17
N VAL A 86 -2.53 -13.05 -11.53
CA VAL A 86 -2.03 -14.42 -11.37
C VAL A 86 -1.48 -14.87 -12.72
N LEU A 87 -0.22 -15.32 -12.74
CA LEU A 87 0.37 -15.92 -13.92
C LEU A 87 -0.05 -17.39 -14.05
N GLU A 88 0.33 -18.02 -15.15
CA GLU A 88 0.17 -19.46 -15.32
C GLU A 88 1.00 -20.25 -14.29
N LYS A 89 0.58 -21.49 -14.03
CA LYS A 89 1.36 -22.41 -13.20
C LYS A 89 2.67 -22.78 -13.88
N ASP A 90 3.63 -23.24 -13.06
CA ASP A 90 4.97 -23.64 -13.53
C ASP A 90 5.79 -22.50 -14.15
N VAL A 91 5.45 -21.25 -13.82
CA VAL A 91 6.24 -20.07 -14.18
C VAL A 91 7.25 -19.78 -13.07
N ALA A 92 8.49 -19.48 -13.45
CA ALA A 92 9.61 -19.34 -12.52
C ALA A 92 9.58 -18.06 -11.65
N GLY A 93 8.63 -17.15 -11.89
CA GLY A 93 8.49 -15.90 -11.15
C GLY A 93 7.80 -14.82 -11.96
N CYS A 94 7.72 -13.62 -11.38
CA CYS A 94 7.15 -12.45 -12.04
C CYS A 94 8.12 -11.82 -13.06
N PRO A 95 7.60 -11.13 -14.10
CA PRO A 95 8.40 -10.22 -14.90
C PRO A 95 9.14 -9.18 -14.04
N ALA A 96 10.31 -8.75 -14.49
CA ALA A 96 11.12 -7.78 -13.77
C ALA A 96 10.33 -6.49 -13.47
N GLY A 97 10.33 -6.07 -12.21
CA GLY A 97 9.63 -4.88 -11.72
C GLY A 97 8.17 -5.10 -11.31
N THR A 98 7.66 -6.33 -11.45
CA THR A 98 6.30 -6.69 -11.00
C THR A 98 6.28 -7.63 -9.81
N GLU A 99 7.44 -7.89 -9.22
CA GLU A 99 7.55 -8.74 -8.05
C GLU A 99 6.81 -8.11 -6.87
N VAL A 100 6.00 -8.93 -6.19
CA VAL A 100 5.45 -8.61 -4.88
C VAL A 100 6.60 -8.54 -3.87
N ALA A 101 6.74 -7.44 -3.15
CA ALA A 101 7.93 -7.17 -2.35
C ALA A 101 7.88 -7.73 -0.93
N THR A 102 6.68 -7.92 -0.37
CA THR A 102 6.51 -8.37 1.02
C THR A 102 5.40 -9.39 1.20
N VAL A 103 5.46 -10.11 2.33
CA VAL A 103 4.41 -11.05 2.74
C VAL A 103 3.05 -10.34 2.90
N ASP A 104 3.05 -9.12 3.43
CA ASP A 104 1.81 -8.36 3.65
C ASP A 104 1.20 -7.89 2.33
N GLU A 105 2.03 -7.48 1.37
CA GLU A 105 1.59 -7.19 0.02
C GLU A 105 1.02 -8.45 -0.67
N CYS A 106 1.63 -9.62 -0.44
CA CYS A 106 1.13 -10.90 -0.95
C CYS A 106 -0.27 -11.25 -0.38
N ARG A 107 -0.50 -10.99 0.92
CA ARG A 107 -1.83 -11.14 1.54
C ARG A 107 -2.85 -10.23 0.89
N GLU A 108 -2.47 -8.99 0.63
CA GLU A 108 -3.34 -8.01 0.01
C GLU A 108 -3.68 -8.39 -1.44
N ALA A 109 -2.70 -8.87 -2.19
CA ALA A 109 -2.90 -9.41 -3.53
C ALA A 109 -3.94 -10.56 -3.52
N PHE A 110 -3.85 -11.49 -2.56
CA PHE A 110 -4.85 -12.55 -2.42
C PHE A 110 -6.24 -12.02 -2.12
N ARG A 111 -6.35 -11.05 -1.19
CA ARG A 111 -7.62 -10.40 -0.83
C ARG A 111 -8.27 -9.73 -2.05
N MET A 112 -7.49 -8.99 -2.83
CA MET A 112 -7.94 -8.27 -4.02
C MET A 112 -8.33 -9.20 -5.17
N LEU A 113 -7.60 -10.32 -5.33
CA LEU A 113 -7.86 -11.33 -6.36
C LEU A 113 -8.98 -12.32 -5.97
N GLY A 114 -9.57 -12.19 -4.77
CA GLY A 114 -10.57 -13.13 -4.26
C GLY A 114 -10.03 -14.55 -4.08
N LEU A 115 -8.72 -14.68 -3.88
CA LEU A 115 -8.05 -15.96 -3.63
C LEU A 115 -8.18 -16.28 -2.15
N ASN A 116 -8.67 -17.47 -1.80
CA ASN A 116 -8.85 -17.90 -0.41
C ASN A 116 -7.59 -17.64 0.44
N SER A 117 -7.65 -16.62 1.30
CA SER A 117 -6.59 -16.22 2.23
C SER A 117 -6.96 -16.42 3.70
N ASP A 118 -8.15 -16.94 4.00
CA ASP A 118 -8.66 -17.08 5.38
C ASP A 118 -7.89 -18.10 6.23
N SER A 119 -6.91 -18.80 5.65
CA SER A 119 -6.05 -19.71 6.39
C SER A 119 -4.73 -19.02 6.80
N PRO A 120 -4.38 -18.98 8.10
CA PRO A 120 -3.16 -18.34 8.61
C PRO A 120 -1.84 -19.01 8.16
N SER A 121 -1.92 -20.04 7.32
CA SER A 121 -0.81 -20.94 6.98
C SER A 121 -0.13 -20.53 5.68
N ILE A 122 0.65 -19.45 5.74
CA ILE A 122 1.58 -19.10 4.66
C ILE A 122 2.66 -20.17 4.59
N LYS A 123 2.78 -20.85 3.46
CA LYS A 123 3.86 -21.82 3.25
C LYS A 123 5.13 -21.08 2.82
N LYS A 124 6.17 -21.14 3.66
CA LYS A 124 7.49 -20.54 3.40
C LYS A 124 8.52 -21.62 3.10
N PRO A 125 8.68 -22.06 1.84
CA PRO A 125 9.65 -23.09 1.49
C PRO A 125 11.08 -22.60 1.73
N THR A 126 11.98 -23.53 2.07
CA THR A 126 13.42 -23.27 2.26
C THR A 126 14.27 -23.64 1.05
N SER A 127 13.72 -24.45 0.12
CA SER A 127 14.37 -24.77 -1.17
C SER A 127 14.24 -23.61 -2.15
N THR A 128 15.26 -23.42 -2.98
CA THR A 128 15.31 -22.38 -4.03
C THR A 128 14.53 -22.74 -5.30
N ASP A 129 13.97 -23.96 -5.37
CA ASP A 129 13.26 -24.48 -6.54
C ASP A 129 11.78 -24.05 -6.57
N TYR A 130 11.44 -22.96 -5.88
CA TYR A 130 10.11 -22.38 -5.83
C TYR A 130 10.12 -21.04 -6.58
N PRO A 131 8.96 -20.61 -7.13
CA PRO A 131 8.86 -19.26 -7.64
C PRO A 131 9.11 -18.26 -6.51
N PRO A 132 9.97 -17.24 -6.71
CA PRO A 132 10.28 -16.28 -5.68
C PRO A 132 9.06 -15.43 -5.32
N ALA A 133 9.10 -14.84 -4.11
CA ALA A 133 8.05 -13.98 -3.58
C ALA A 133 6.69 -14.69 -3.46
N CYS A 134 5.64 -14.14 -4.05
CA CYS A 134 4.25 -14.53 -3.83
C CYS A 134 3.77 -15.55 -4.86
N SER A 135 3.12 -16.62 -4.42
CA SER A 135 2.47 -17.58 -5.33
C SER A 135 1.20 -18.17 -4.73
N VAL A 136 0.26 -18.52 -5.60
CA VAL A 136 -0.96 -19.25 -5.26
C VAL A 136 -0.87 -20.71 -5.66
N GLY A 137 -1.23 -21.58 -4.73
CA GLY A 137 -1.43 -23.01 -4.93
C GLY A 137 -2.67 -23.47 -4.17
N SER A 138 -2.55 -24.53 -3.38
CA SER A 138 -3.60 -24.91 -2.41
C SER A 138 -3.77 -23.90 -1.26
N THR A 139 -2.81 -22.99 -1.09
CA THR A 139 -2.75 -21.91 -0.10
C THR A 139 -1.80 -20.83 -0.64
N MET A 140 -1.55 -19.81 0.15
CA MET A 140 -0.53 -18.79 -0.11
C MET A 140 0.88 -19.33 0.16
N TYR A 141 1.78 -19.14 -0.81
CA TYR A 141 3.19 -19.46 -0.70
C TYR A 141 4.02 -18.17 -0.73
N TRP A 142 5.05 -18.13 0.12
CA TRP A 142 6.03 -17.05 0.16
C TRP A 142 7.45 -17.62 0.15
N ALA A 143 8.12 -17.60 -1.01
CA ALA A 143 9.51 -18.02 -1.14
C ALA A 143 10.46 -16.82 -1.09
N THR A 144 11.73 -17.06 -0.73
CA THR A 144 12.74 -16.01 -0.71
C THR A 144 13.04 -15.49 -2.11
N THR A 145 13.50 -14.24 -2.21
CA THR A 145 13.91 -13.61 -3.49
C THR A 145 15.14 -14.24 -4.12
N THR A 146 15.87 -15.09 -3.38
CA THR A 146 16.97 -15.91 -3.91
C THR A 146 16.49 -17.13 -4.69
N SER A 147 15.20 -17.47 -4.60
CA SER A 147 14.61 -18.60 -5.32
C SER A 147 14.50 -18.28 -6.82
N ARG A 148 14.67 -19.30 -7.67
CA ARG A 148 14.67 -19.13 -9.15
C ARG A 148 13.95 -20.27 -9.87
N GLY A 149 13.25 -21.12 -9.13
CA GLY A 149 12.59 -22.30 -9.69
C GLY A 149 11.12 -22.08 -10.00
N SER A 150 10.50 -23.11 -10.55
CA SER A 150 9.06 -23.19 -10.74
C SER A 150 8.49 -24.42 -10.01
N LYS A 151 7.18 -24.42 -9.79
CA LYS A 151 6.45 -25.61 -9.35
C LYS A 151 5.19 -25.74 -10.19
N SER A 152 4.94 -26.94 -10.70
CA SER A 152 3.76 -27.25 -11.53
C SER A 152 2.41 -26.98 -10.86
N TYR A 153 2.37 -26.89 -9.53
CA TYR A 153 1.16 -26.61 -8.74
C TYR A 153 1.10 -25.17 -8.20
N LEU A 154 2.09 -24.32 -8.50
CA LEU A 154 2.13 -22.93 -8.07
C LEU A 154 2.07 -21.99 -9.26
N ALA A 155 1.29 -20.94 -9.10
CA ALA A 155 1.18 -19.81 -10.02
C ALA A 155 1.71 -18.54 -9.32
N PRO A 156 2.71 -17.84 -9.89
CA PRO A 156 3.17 -16.57 -9.36
C PRO A 156 2.05 -15.52 -9.29
N VAL A 157 2.03 -14.74 -8.21
CA VAL A 157 1.18 -13.56 -8.07
C VAL A 157 2.07 -12.33 -8.20
N CYS A 158 1.74 -11.47 -9.17
CA CYS A 158 2.56 -10.36 -9.59
C CYS A 158 1.75 -9.07 -9.54
N ARG A 159 2.43 -7.93 -9.41
CA ARG A 159 1.83 -6.63 -9.70
C ARG A 159 1.46 -6.60 -11.18
N ALA A 160 0.26 -6.14 -11.50
CA ALA A 160 -0.10 -5.88 -12.87
C ALA A 160 0.68 -4.64 -13.35
N HIS A 161 1.19 -4.69 -14.59
CA HIS A 161 1.79 -3.53 -15.26
C HIS A 161 0.72 -2.52 -15.66
N ILE A 162 0.02 -1.94 -14.68
CA ILE A 162 -0.91 -0.85 -14.91
C ILE A 162 -0.54 0.27 -13.96
N VAL A 163 0.01 1.32 -14.55
CA VAL A 163 0.18 2.60 -13.88
C VAL A 163 -1.20 3.21 -13.85
N LEU A 164 -1.80 3.33 -12.68
CA LEU A 164 -3.04 4.08 -12.52
C LEU A 164 -2.69 5.54 -12.27
N ASP A 165 -3.41 6.47 -12.89
CA ASP A 165 -3.28 7.88 -12.54
C ASP A 165 -3.95 8.18 -11.18
N GLY A 166 -3.83 9.43 -10.71
CA GLY A 166 -4.45 9.86 -9.45
C GLY A 166 -5.98 9.77 -9.43
N GLY A 167 -6.63 9.48 -10.57
CA GLY A 167 -8.06 9.23 -10.69
C GLY A 167 -8.43 7.74 -10.70
N GLY A 168 -7.45 6.83 -10.67
CA GLY A 168 -7.67 5.39 -10.74
C GLY A 168 -7.93 4.87 -12.16
N GLU A 169 -7.62 5.65 -13.20
CA GLU A 169 -7.75 5.23 -14.59
C GLU A 169 -6.43 4.62 -15.10
N LEU A 170 -6.51 3.65 -16.01
CA LEU A 170 -5.33 3.00 -16.58
C LEU A 170 -4.56 4.00 -17.46
N VAL A 171 -3.30 4.27 -17.12
CA VAL A 171 -2.37 4.98 -18.00
C VAL A 171 -1.78 3.95 -18.96
N GLN A 172 -2.20 4.00 -20.23
CA GLN A 172 -1.62 3.22 -21.33
C GLN A 172 -0.24 3.74 -21.73
#